data_AF-W6RD66-F1
#
_entry.id   AF-W6RD66-F1
#
_cell.length_a   1.000
_cell.length_b   1.000
_cell.length_c   1.000
_cell.angle_alpha   90.00
_cell.angle_beta   90.00
_cell.angle_gamma   90.00
#
_symmetry.space_group_name_H-M   'P 1'
#
loop_
_entity.id
_entity.type
_entity.pdbx_description
1 polymer ?
#
loop_
_entity_poly.entity_id
_entity_poly.type
_entity_poly.pdbx_seq_one_letter_code
_entity_poly.pdbx_strand_id
1 'polypeptide(L)'
;MTGRINENLWLTAAQCAERMGLTVRALRLYEARGLINPRRTGKNWRLYGLSDIARLHEILALKRMGLSLAHITQLLAGRAIDLDRTLAMQQAALVALRERAEEGLALIRASRQRIAGGEPIAIHDLIKIARETDMSDDTADAVAWRRYEQARPRTEVSIDPALYSRCVGAYRFPNGGVMTISMCEGGLAAQLTGQDRLDIYPEKEDVFFYRVVPAQLSFAHENGAPAEGLILHQNGYEQIARRIDEGLAQEIAAELESRIRDKRPVAGSEARLLSLIDEAARGEYDLGRMTEPLAAATREQAQKIKADLEKAGPVKGHVFKGVSPEGWDVYEVVFENELMEWRFTLAEDGRFSGAWIRPLP
;
A
#
# COMPACT_ATOMS: atom_id res chain seq x y z
N MET A 1 -10.29 51.64 -23.57
CA MET A 1 -11.02 50.77 -24.51
C MET A 1 -11.24 49.44 -23.83
N THR A 2 -12.51 49.15 -23.62
CA THR A 2 -13.07 48.04 -22.85
C THR A 2 -12.99 46.75 -23.65
N GLY A 3 -12.13 45.81 -23.27
CA GLY A 3 -12.11 44.45 -23.83
C GLY A 3 -13.03 43.55 -23.01
N ARG A 4 -14.24 43.30 -23.53
CA ARG A 4 -15.29 42.48 -22.91
C ARG A 4 -14.77 41.12 -22.43
N ILE A 5 -15.11 40.77 -21.19
CA ILE A 5 -15.12 39.40 -20.67
C ILE A 5 -16.12 38.62 -21.53
N ASN A 6 -15.67 37.63 -22.31
CA ASN A 6 -16.55 36.81 -23.16
C ASN A 6 -17.39 35.85 -22.29
N GLU A 7 -18.58 36.30 -21.93
CA GLU A 7 -19.68 35.50 -21.38
C GLU A 7 -20.15 34.49 -22.46
N ASN A 8 -20.23 33.20 -22.11
CA ASN A 8 -20.53 32.01 -22.96
C ASN A 8 -19.39 31.37 -23.77
N LEU A 9 -18.27 31.02 -23.13
CA LEU A 9 -17.26 30.16 -23.76
C LEU A 9 -17.69 28.67 -23.72
N TRP A 10 -18.48 28.24 -24.70
CA TRP A 10 -18.80 26.83 -24.91
C TRP A 10 -17.62 26.12 -25.58
N LEU A 11 -17.09 25.07 -24.97
CA LEU A 11 -15.96 24.31 -25.48
C LEU A 11 -16.43 23.08 -26.26
N THR A 12 -15.78 22.77 -27.37
CA THR A 12 -15.94 21.45 -28.01
C THR A 12 -15.32 20.35 -27.14
N ALA A 13 -15.65 19.08 -27.43
CA ALA A 13 -15.07 17.96 -26.68
C ALA A 13 -13.54 17.92 -26.71
N ALA A 14 -12.91 18.28 -27.83
CA ALA A 14 -11.46 18.33 -27.94
C ALA A 14 -10.85 19.46 -27.09
N GLN A 15 -11.40 20.67 -27.18
CA GLN A 15 -10.94 21.82 -26.39
C GLN A 15 -11.17 21.63 -24.89
N CYS A 16 -12.29 21.01 -24.50
CA CYS A 16 -12.58 20.70 -23.11
C CYS A 16 -11.62 19.62 -22.58
N ALA A 17 -11.35 18.58 -23.36
CA ALA A 17 -10.39 17.53 -23.04
C ALA A 17 -8.98 18.12 -22.82
N GLU A 18 -8.50 18.92 -23.77
CA GLU A 18 -7.21 19.60 -23.70
C GLU A 18 -7.11 20.50 -22.46
N ARG A 19 -8.10 21.37 -22.24
CA ARG A 19 -8.10 22.32 -21.11
C ARG A 19 -8.14 21.63 -19.75
N MET A 20 -8.75 20.44 -19.67
CA MET A 20 -8.91 19.69 -18.42
C MET A 20 -7.85 18.61 -18.22
N GLY A 21 -6.89 18.45 -19.15
CA GLY A 21 -5.91 17.37 -19.12
C GLY A 21 -6.57 15.98 -19.22
N LEU A 22 -7.66 15.87 -19.96
CA LEU A 22 -8.47 14.67 -20.14
C LEU A 22 -8.45 14.20 -21.58
N THR A 23 -8.85 12.95 -21.80
CA THR A 23 -9.16 12.47 -23.16
C THR A 23 -10.63 12.70 -23.49
N VAL A 24 -10.95 12.83 -24.78
CA VAL A 24 -12.35 12.88 -25.25
C VAL A 24 -13.11 11.60 -24.83
N ARG A 25 -12.42 10.46 -24.71
CA ARG A 25 -12.98 9.21 -24.19
C ARG A 25 -13.39 9.33 -22.71
N ALA A 26 -12.59 10.01 -21.89
CA ALA A 26 -12.92 10.26 -20.48
C ALA A 26 -14.17 11.13 -20.34
N LEU A 27 -14.30 12.18 -21.16
CA LEU A 27 -15.50 13.03 -21.15
C LEU A 27 -16.77 12.23 -21.52
N ARG A 28 -16.70 11.35 -22.52
CA ARG A 28 -17.82 10.46 -22.89
C ARG A 28 -18.16 9.47 -21.78
N LEU A 29 -17.15 8.95 -21.09
CA LEU A 29 -17.36 8.06 -19.95
C LEU A 29 -18.09 8.78 -18.81
N TYR A 30 -17.70 10.02 -18.50
CA TYR A 30 -18.34 10.80 -17.45
C TYR A 30 -19.79 11.17 -17.80
N GLU A 31 -20.06 11.53 -19.06
CA GLU A 31 -21.44 11.73 -19.55
C GLU A 31 -22.26 10.44 -19.45
N ALA A 32 -21.73 9.29 -19.88
CA ALA A 32 -22.42 8.00 -19.81
C ALA A 32 -22.74 7.56 -18.38
N ARG A 33 -21.97 8.04 -17.39
CA ARG A 33 -22.20 7.81 -15.95
C ARG A 33 -23.05 8.90 -15.30
N GLY A 34 -23.60 9.83 -16.08
CA GLY A 34 -24.46 10.92 -15.60
C GLY A 34 -23.74 11.99 -14.78
N LEU A 35 -22.40 12.00 -14.80
CA LEU A 35 -21.60 12.93 -14.01
C LEU A 35 -21.55 14.33 -14.62
N ILE A 36 -21.70 14.42 -15.95
CA ILE A 36 -21.77 15.67 -16.71
C ILE A 36 -22.88 15.55 -17.75
N ASN A 37 -23.48 16.66 -18.15
CA ASN A 37 -24.56 16.67 -19.13
C ASN A 37 -24.35 17.81 -20.15
N PRO A 38 -23.36 17.65 -21.06
CA PRO A 38 -22.98 18.71 -21.97
C PRO A 38 -24.12 19.02 -22.96
N ARG A 39 -24.28 20.30 -23.27
CA ARG A 39 -25.24 20.77 -24.27
C ARG A 39 -24.89 20.20 -25.65
N ARG A 40 -25.88 20.03 -26.52
CA ARG A 40 -25.69 19.60 -27.91
C ARG A 40 -26.04 20.71 -28.89
N THR A 41 -25.28 20.82 -29.98
CA THR A 41 -25.63 21.67 -31.12
C THR A 41 -26.75 21.04 -31.95
N GLY A 42 -27.34 21.79 -32.88
CA GLY A 42 -28.30 21.25 -33.85
C GLY A 42 -27.73 20.15 -34.76
N LYS A 43 -26.40 20.04 -34.88
CA LYS A 43 -25.69 18.94 -35.56
C LYS A 43 -25.27 17.81 -34.61
N ASN A 44 -25.82 17.79 -33.39
CA ASN A 44 -25.58 16.81 -32.33
C ASN A 44 -24.13 16.77 -31.78
N TRP A 45 -23.39 17.88 -31.87
CA TRP A 45 -22.05 17.98 -31.28
C TRP A 45 -22.10 18.45 -29.84
N ARG A 46 -21.25 17.87 -28.98
CA ARG A 46 -21.17 18.22 -27.55
C ARG A 46 -20.47 19.55 -27.32
N LEU A 47 -21.08 20.37 -26.50
CA LEU A 47 -20.60 21.66 -26.03
C LEU A 47 -20.58 21.67 -24.50
N TYR A 48 -19.43 21.99 -23.94
CA TYR A 48 -19.19 22.01 -22.50
C TYR A 48 -19.19 23.46 -22.03
N GLY A 49 -20.08 23.77 -21.09
CA GLY A 49 -20.21 25.10 -20.49
C GLY A 49 -19.43 25.22 -19.18
N LEU A 50 -19.56 26.37 -18.53
CA LEU A 50 -18.90 26.64 -17.24
C LEU A 50 -19.33 25.66 -16.13
N SER A 51 -20.60 25.24 -16.13
CA SER A 51 -21.12 24.24 -15.19
C SER A 51 -20.49 22.86 -15.38
N ASP A 52 -20.28 22.44 -16.64
CA ASP A 52 -19.60 21.18 -16.96
C ASP A 52 -18.12 21.25 -16.54
N ILE A 53 -17.46 22.39 -16.75
CA ILE A 53 -16.06 22.60 -16.35
C ILE A 53 -15.93 22.55 -14.81
N ALA A 54 -16.81 23.23 -14.07
CA ALA A 54 -16.81 23.18 -12.61
C ALA A 54 -17.01 21.74 -12.10
N ARG A 55 -17.96 21.01 -12.69
CA ARG A 55 -18.22 19.61 -12.37
C ARG A 55 -17.04 18.70 -12.70
N LEU A 56 -16.36 18.93 -13.83
CA LEU A 56 -15.14 18.21 -14.19
C LEU A 56 -14.00 18.47 -13.19
N HIS A 57 -13.85 19.69 -12.69
CA HIS A 57 -12.87 19.98 -11.63
C HIS A 57 -13.18 19.23 -10.33
N GLU A 58 -14.45 19.15 -9.92
CA GLU A 58 -14.87 18.35 -8.75
C GLU A 58 -14.53 16.87 -8.93
N ILE A 59 -14.89 16.29 -10.08
CA ILE A 59 -14.59 14.89 -10.41
C ILE A 59 -13.08 14.64 -10.38
N LEU A 60 -12.28 15.56 -10.94
CA LEU A 60 -10.83 15.44 -10.95
C LEU A 60 -10.23 15.60 -9.54
N ALA A 61 -10.77 16.49 -8.71
CA ALA A 61 -10.35 16.63 -7.32
C ALA A 61 -10.60 15.35 -6.52
N LEU A 62 -11.81 14.78 -6.61
CA LEU A 62 -12.16 13.54 -5.93
C LEU A 62 -11.37 12.34 -6.47
N LYS A 63 -11.11 12.29 -7.79
CA LYS A 63 -10.27 11.26 -8.40
C LYS A 63 -8.81 11.36 -7.93
N ARG A 64 -8.29 12.58 -7.75
CA ARG A 64 -6.96 12.82 -7.15
C ARG A 64 -6.88 12.39 -5.68
N MET A 65 -8.01 12.41 -4.98
CA MET A 65 -8.15 11.85 -3.63
C MET A 65 -8.31 10.32 -3.63
N GLY A 66 -8.16 9.65 -4.77
CA GLY A 66 -8.21 8.18 -4.87
C GLY A 66 -9.62 7.58 -4.87
N LEU A 67 -10.68 8.40 -4.96
CA LEU A 67 -12.05 7.87 -5.04
C LEU A 67 -12.30 7.21 -6.41
N SER A 68 -12.95 6.05 -6.38
CA SER A 68 -13.42 5.37 -7.58
C SER A 68 -14.50 6.19 -8.27
N LEU A 69 -14.63 6.04 -9.59
CA LEU A 69 -15.67 6.76 -10.35
C LEU A 69 -17.09 6.44 -9.84
N ALA A 70 -17.32 5.22 -9.34
CA ALA A 70 -18.59 4.81 -8.75
C ALA A 70 -18.91 5.57 -7.45
N HIS A 71 -17.92 5.72 -6.57
CA HIS A 71 -18.06 6.53 -5.34
C HIS A 71 -18.26 8.01 -5.66
N ILE A 72 -17.55 8.54 -6.66
CA ILE A 72 -17.73 9.92 -7.13
C ILE A 72 -19.18 10.13 -7.61
N THR A 73 -19.75 9.19 -8.37
CA THR A 73 -21.15 9.28 -8.82
C THR A 73 -22.13 9.28 -7.65
N GLN A 74 -21.93 8.42 -6.65
CA GLN A 74 -22.80 8.38 -5.48
C GLN A 74 -22.68 9.66 -4.63
N LEU A 75 -21.49 10.23 -4.52
CA LEU A 75 -21.18 11.40 -3.69
C LEU A 75 -21.82 12.65 -4.29
N LEU A 76 -21.63 12.83 -5.60
CA LEU A 76 -22.20 13.95 -6.34
C LEU A 76 -23.73 13.82 -6.52
N ALA A 77 -24.29 12.62 -6.33
CA ALA A 77 -25.73 12.37 -6.29
C ALA A 77 -26.38 12.63 -4.91
N GLY A 78 -25.61 13.10 -3.91
CA GLY A 78 -26.13 13.43 -2.57
C GLY A 78 -26.58 12.21 -1.75
N ARG A 79 -26.11 11.00 -2.09
CA ARG A 79 -26.39 9.80 -1.31
C ARG A 79 -25.45 9.75 -0.11
N ALA A 80 -25.94 9.30 1.04
CA ALA A 80 -25.12 9.05 2.21
C ALA A 80 -24.10 7.96 1.89
N ILE A 81 -22.87 8.37 1.61
CA ILE A 81 -21.70 7.50 1.59
C ILE A 81 -21.11 7.58 2.99
N ASP A 82 -20.55 6.47 3.46
CA ASP A 82 -19.58 6.48 4.56
C ASP A 82 -18.27 7.13 4.07
N LEU A 83 -18.36 8.44 3.80
CA LEU A 83 -17.28 9.27 3.28
C LEU A 83 -16.12 9.30 4.26
N ASP A 84 -16.44 9.26 5.56
CA ASP A 84 -15.47 9.16 6.64
C ASP A 84 -14.60 7.89 6.51
N ARG A 85 -15.23 6.71 6.34
CA ARG A 85 -14.50 5.46 6.11
C ARG A 85 -13.65 5.48 4.83
N THR A 86 -14.15 6.09 3.76
CA THR A 86 -13.40 6.21 2.50
C THR A 86 -12.19 7.12 2.66
N LEU A 87 -12.34 8.26 3.34
CA LEU A 87 -11.26 9.20 3.62
C LEU A 87 -10.24 8.60 4.61
N ALA A 88 -10.68 7.84 5.61
CA ALA A 88 -9.80 7.13 6.54
C ALA A 88 -8.92 6.10 5.82
N MET A 89 -9.49 5.34 4.87
CA MET A 89 -8.72 4.40 4.04
C MET A 89 -7.72 5.13 3.12
N GLN A 90 -8.10 6.26 2.53
CA GLN A 90 -7.20 7.08 1.71
C GLN A 90 -6.07 7.69 2.53
N GLN A 91 -6.38 8.19 3.72
CA GLN A 91 -5.38 8.70 4.66
C GLN A 91 -4.36 7.61 5.02
N ALA A 92 -4.82 6.40 5.36
CA ALA A 92 -3.95 5.27 5.64
C ALA A 92 -3.06 4.91 4.43
N ALA A 93 -3.61 4.94 3.21
CA ALA A 93 -2.85 4.66 2.00
C ALA A 93 -1.79 5.73 1.65
N LEU A 94 -2.08 7.02 1.92
CA LEU A 94 -1.13 8.12 1.73
C LEU A 94 -0.01 8.08 2.77
N VAL A 95 -0.34 7.74 4.01
CA VAL A 95 0.62 7.53 5.09
C VAL A 95 1.59 6.41 4.73
N ALA A 96 1.09 5.25 4.29
CA ALA A 96 1.92 4.14 3.82
C ALA A 96 2.75 4.47 2.55
N LEU A 97 2.25 5.32 1.64
CA LEU A 97 3.02 5.79 0.50
C LEU A 97 4.19 6.68 0.93
N ARG A 98 3.94 7.63 1.83
CA ARG A 98 4.96 8.54 2.35
C ARG A 98 6.09 7.75 3.01
N GLU A 99 5.76 6.78 3.84
CA GLU A 99 6.72 5.93 4.54
C GLU A 99 7.68 5.23 3.57
N ARG A 100 7.15 4.65 2.50
CA ARG A 100 7.97 3.96 1.50
C ARG A 100 8.79 4.90 0.64
N ALA A 101 8.25 6.07 0.32
CA ALA A 101 9.00 7.10 -0.40
C ALA A 101 10.20 7.62 0.42
N GLU A 102 10.02 7.74 1.74
CA GLU A 102 11.08 8.09 2.68
C GLU A 102 12.15 6.97 2.73
N GLU A 103 11.74 5.70 2.85
CA GLU A 103 12.66 4.54 2.80
C GLU A 103 13.49 4.47 1.51
N GLY A 104 12.84 4.66 0.34
CA GLY A 104 13.54 4.68 -0.94
C GLY A 104 14.55 5.82 -1.06
N LEU A 105 14.19 7.03 -0.59
CA LEU A 105 15.09 8.18 -0.55
C LEU A 105 16.33 7.91 0.33
N ALA A 106 16.14 7.23 1.47
CA ALA A 106 17.23 6.79 2.34
C ALA A 106 18.26 5.95 1.59
N LEU A 107 17.78 4.94 0.85
CA LEU A 107 18.63 4.01 0.11
C LEU A 107 19.39 4.68 -1.04
N ILE A 108 18.74 5.57 -1.80
CA ILE A 108 19.40 6.32 -2.88
C ILE A 108 20.51 7.19 -2.31
N ARG A 109 20.24 7.90 -1.20
CA ARG A 109 21.24 8.76 -0.55
C ARG A 109 22.44 7.95 -0.05
N ALA A 110 22.20 6.84 0.63
CA ALA A 110 23.26 5.95 1.11
C ALA A 110 24.14 5.41 -0.04
N SER A 111 23.50 5.04 -1.15
CA SER A 111 24.19 4.53 -2.33
C SER A 111 25.06 5.59 -3.00
N ARG A 112 24.56 6.83 -3.09
CA ARG A 112 25.35 7.97 -3.60
C ARG A 112 26.56 8.28 -2.74
N GLN A 113 26.47 8.12 -1.42
CA GLN A 113 27.60 8.33 -0.51
C GLN A 113 28.67 7.24 -0.67
N ARG A 114 28.28 5.97 -0.86
CA ARG A 114 29.22 4.86 -1.11
C ARG A 114 30.01 5.05 -2.41
N ILE A 115 29.32 5.47 -3.48
CA ILE A 115 29.97 5.85 -4.74
C ILE A 115 30.97 6.98 -4.52
N ALA A 116 30.59 8.03 -3.76
CA ALA A 116 31.48 9.15 -3.47
C ALA A 116 32.70 8.74 -2.62
N GLY A 117 32.56 7.71 -1.77
CA GLY A 117 33.64 7.11 -0.99
C GLY A 117 34.53 6.12 -1.76
N GLY A 118 34.25 5.85 -3.03
CA GLY A 118 35.02 4.92 -3.87
C GLY A 118 34.66 3.44 -3.68
N GLU A 119 33.58 3.12 -2.97
CA GLU A 119 33.11 1.75 -2.81
C GLU A 119 32.21 1.33 -3.98
N PRO A 120 32.38 0.10 -4.51
CA PRO A 120 31.49 -0.43 -5.53
C PRO A 120 30.11 -0.77 -4.94
N ILE A 121 29.06 -0.45 -5.69
CA ILE A 121 27.69 -0.85 -5.37
C ILE A 121 27.46 -2.28 -5.90
N ALA A 122 26.90 -3.15 -5.06
CA ALA A 122 26.50 -4.49 -5.48
C ALA A 122 25.19 -4.44 -6.29
N ILE A 123 25.04 -5.33 -7.28
CA ILE A 123 23.80 -5.45 -8.07
C ILE A 123 22.57 -5.73 -7.18
N HIS A 124 22.75 -6.47 -6.09
CA HIS A 124 21.76 -6.65 -5.03
C HIS A 124 21.24 -5.31 -4.46
N ASP A 125 22.13 -4.35 -4.22
CA ASP A 125 21.77 -3.05 -3.66
C ASP A 125 20.99 -2.23 -4.69
N LEU A 126 21.37 -2.33 -5.98
CA LEU A 126 20.62 -1.74 -7.09
C LEU A 126 19.22 -2.35 -7.23
N ILE A 127 19.07 -3.67 -7.05
CA ILE A 127 17.76 -4.35 -7.04
C ILE A 127 16.93 -3.90 -5.84
N LYS A 128 17.55 -3.73 -4.66
CA LYS A 128 16.87 -3.24 -3.46
C LYS A 128 16.43 -1.79 -3.59
N ILE A 129 17.30 -0.91 -4.11
CA ILE A 129 16.95 0.48 -4.48
C ILE A 129 15.80 0.44 -5.47
N ALA A 130 15.91 -0.30 -6.58
CA ALA A 130 14.85 -0.41 -7.57
C ALA A 130 13.51 -0.87 -6.99
N ARG A 131 13.52 -1.78 -6.00
CA ARG A 131 12.32 -2.31 -5.32
C ARG A 131 11.73 -1.37 -4.27
N GLU A 132 12.56 -0.63 -3.53
CA GLU A 132 12.14 0.28 -2.45
C GLU A 132 11.89 1.71 -2.96
N THR A 133 12.53 2.12 -4.06
CA THR A 133 12.29 3.40 -4.73
C THR A 133 11.30 3.30 -5.88
N ASP A 134 10.96 2.08 -6.30
CA ASP A 134 10.15 1.79 -7.49
C ASP A 134 10.54 2.68 -8.69
N MET A 135 11.84 2.63 -9.02
CA MET A 135 12.44 3.31 -10.18
C MET A 135 12.73 2.32 -11.31
N SER A 136 11.81 1.38 -11.55
CA SER A 136 11.62 0.86 -12.91
C SER A 136 10.41 1.60 -13.50
N ASP A 137 10.70 2.60 -14.32
CA ASP A 137 9.82 3.36 -15.21
C ASP A 137 8.66 4.16 -14.57
N ASP A 138 9.03 5.40 -14.19
CA ASP A 138 8.43 6.69 -14.57
C ASP A 138 7.37 7.42 -13.72
N THR A 139 7.85 8.30 -12.84
CA THR A 139 7.15 9.47 -12.25
C THR A 139 6.00 9.14 -11.29
N ALA A 140 5.53 10.14 -10.53
CA ALA A 140 4.28 10.03 -9.77
C ALA A 140 3.10 9.53 -10.64
N ASP A 141 3.20 9.67 -11.97
CA ASP A 141 2.26 9.11 -12.93
C ASP A 141 2.37 7.58 -13.11
N ALA A 142 3.51 6.90 -12.89
CA ALA A 142 3.63 5.44 -12.96
C ALA A 142 3.10 4.73 -11.71
N VAL A 143 3.32 5.27 -10.50
CA VAL A 143 2.66 4.71 -9.29
C VAL A 143 1.16 5.02 -9.32
N ALA A 144 0.76 6.19 -9.83
CA ALA A 144 -0.64 6.48 -10.13
C ALA A 144 -1.19 5.59 -11.24
N TRP A 145 -0.38 5.24 -12.25
CA TRP A 145 -0.73 4.32 -13.33
C TRP A 145 -0.81 2.88 -12.84
N ARG A 146 0.09 2.39 -11.98
CA ARG A 146 0.02 1.08 -11.33
C ARG A 146 -1.17 1.03 -10.40
N ARG A 147 -1.43 2.06 -9.59
CA ARG A 147 -2.68 2.14 -8.81
C ARG A 147 -3.90 2.14 -9.70
N TYR A 148 -3.86 2.85 -10.82
CA TYR A 148 -4.92 2.83 -11.83
C TYR A 148 -5.06 1.47 -12.52
N GLU A 149 -3.95 0.79 -12.83
CA GLU A 149 -3.88 -0.51 -13.48
C GLU A 149 -4.38 -1.59 -12.50
N GLN A 150 -3.88 -1.60 -11.27
CA GLN A 150 -4.29 -2.48 -10.18
C GLN A 150 -5.74 -2.23 -9.73
N ALA A 151 -6.24 -1.00 -9.81
CA ALA A 151 -7.64 -0.67 -9.53
C ALA A 151 -8.55 -0.74 -10.78
N ARG A 152 -8.02 -1.06 -11.96
CA ARG A 152 -8.83 -1.17 -13.17
C ARG A 152 -9.77 -2.37 -13.03
N PRO A 153 -11.00 -2.29 -13.56
CA PRO A 153 -11.87 -3.46 -13.67
C PRO A 153 -11.14 -4.56 -14.43
N ARG A 154 -10.97 -5.73 -13.80
CA ARG A 154 -10.39 -6.91 -14.41
C ARG A 154 -11.52 -7.81 -14.93
N THR A 155 -11.21 -8.51 -16.01
CA THR A 155 -12.10 -9.50 -16.58
C THR A 155 -11.54 -10.86 -16.23
N GLU A 156 -12.38 -11.69 -15.62
CA GLU A 156 -12.04 -13.08 -15.39
C GLU A 156 -11.92 -13.84 -16.71
N VAL A 157 -10.90 -14.67 -16.81
CA VAL A 157 -10.66 -15.54 -17.96
C VAL A 157 -10.81 -16.99 -17.52
N SER A 158 -11.53 -17.79 -18.30
CA SER A 158 -11.59 -19.23 -18.05
C SER A 158 -10.22 -19.85 -18.35
N ILE A 159 -9.57 -20.41 -17.33
CA ILE A 159 -8.34 -21.20 -17.47
C ILE A 159 -8.63 -22.68 -17.15
N ASP A 160 -7.71 -23.58 -17.54
CA ASP A 160 -7.84 -25.00 -17.24
C ASP A 160 -7.83 -25.23 -15.71
N PRO A 161 -8.88 -25.85 -15.12
CA PRO A 161 -8.94 -26.11 -13.69
C PRO A 161 -7.76 -26.92 -13.14
N ALA A 162 -7.08 -27.71 -13.97
CA ALA A 162 -5.88 -28.45 -13.57
C ALA A 162 -4.70 -27.53 -13.21
N LEU A 163 -4.73 -26.25 -13.62
CA LEU A 163 -3.69 -25.27 -13.31
C LEU A 163 -3.80 -24.74 -11.89
N TYR A 164 -5.01 -24.71 -11.31
CA TYR A 164 -5.24 -24.21 -9.96
C TYR A 164 -4.43 -24.95 -8.90
N SER A 165 -4.26 -26.27 -9.04
CA SER A 165 -3.49 -27.07 -8.09
C SER A 165 -2.01 -26.67 -8.00
N ARG A 166 -1.46 -26.01 -9.03
CA ARG A 166 -0.08 -25.49 -8.99
C ARG A 166 0.08 -24.30 -8.06
N CYS A 167 -0.98 -23.50 -7.91
CA CYS A 167 -1.00 -22.32 -7.06
C CYS A 167 -1.35 -22.64 -5.60
N VAL A 168 -2.06 -23.75 -5.35
CA VAL A 168 -2.46 -24.19 -4.00
C VAL A 168 -1.22 -24.46 -3.14
N GLY A 169 -1.20 -23.89 -1.94
CA GLY A 169 -0.09 -24.00 -1.00
C GLY A 169 0.02 -22.81 -0.06
N ALA A 170 1.01 -22.84 0.82
CA ALA A 170 1.31 -21.75 1.74
C ALA A 170 2.59 -21.02 1.34
N TYR A 171 2.56 -19.69 1.45
CA TYR A 171 3.64 -18.82 1.00
C TYR A 171 3.99 -17.80 2.09
N ARG A 172 5.25 -17.78 2.53
CA ARG A 172 5.73 -16.91 3.60
C ARG A 172 6.41 -15.67 3.04
N PHE A 173 5.98 -14.51 3.50
CA PHE A 173 6.63 -13.23 3.25
C PHE A 173 7.83 -13.04 4.19
N PRO A 174 8.83 -12.22 3.81
CA PRO A 174 9.98 -11.90 4.66
C PRO A 174 9.62 -11.26 6.01
N ASN A 175 8.45 -10.62 6.11
CA ASN A 175 7.94 -10.02 7.34
C ASN A 175 7.25 -11.04 8.28
N GLY A 176 7.24 -12.33 7.92
CA GLY A 176 6.68 -13.42 8.71
C GLY A 176 5.22 -13.77 8.39
N GLY A 177 4.49 -12.93 7.64
CA GLY A 177 3.12 -13.23 7.24
C GLY A 177 3.04 -14.43 6.29
N VAL A 178 1.98 -15.22 6.40
CA VAL A 178 1.75 -16.39 5.53
C VAL A 178 0.47 -16.19 4.72
N MET A 179 0.59 -16.30 3.40
CA MET A 179 -0.53 -16.37 2.47
C MET A 179 -0.83 -17.84 2.15
N THR A 180 -2.03 -18.30 2.47
CA THR A 180 -2.53 -19.63 2.13
C THR A 180 -3.43 -19.54 0.92
N ILE A 181 -3.13 -20.32 -0.13
CA ILE A 181 -3.94 -20.46 -1.33
C ILE A 181 -4.61 -21.83 -1.30
N SER A 182 -5.94 -21.83 -1.39
CA SER A 182 -6.78 -23.01 -1.27
C SER A 182 -7.82 -23.09 -2.39
N MET A 183 -8.34 -24.27 -2.67
CA MET A 183 -9.44 -24.46 -3.61
C MET A 183 -10.76 -23.96 -3.00
N CYS A 184 -11.60 -23.31 -3.81
CA CYS A 184 -13.00 -22.99 -3.47
C CYS A 184 -13.94 -23.40 -4.62
N GLU A 185 -15.26 -23.23 -4.44
CA GLU A 185 -16.23 -23.55 -5.49
C GLU A 185 -15.98 -22.70 -6.74
N GLY A 186 -15.42 -23.33 -7.77
CA GLY A 186 -15.18 -22.71 -9.07
C GLY A 186 -13.83 -21.99 -9.24
N GLY A 187 -12.91 -22.04 -8.26
CA GLY A 187 -11.62 -21.37 -8.38
C GLY A 187 -10.71 -21.50 -7.17
N LEU A 188 -9.99 -20.42 -6.87
CA LEU A 188 -9.03 -20.33 -5.77
C LEU A 188 -9.47 -19.26 -4.77
N ALA A 189 -9.08 -19.47 -3.51
CA ALA A 189 -9.21 -18.48 -2.45
C ALA A 189 -7.85 -18.25 -1.79
N ALA A 190 -7.56 -16.99 -1.50
CA ALA A 190 -6.37 -16.54 -0.80
C ALA A 190 -6.73 -16.09 0.61
N GLN A 191 -5.91 -16.46 1.58
CA GLN A 191 -6.04 -16.05 2.96
C GLN A 191 -4.68 -15.65 3.51
N LEU A 192 -4.54 -14.37 3.87
CA LEU A 192 -3.40 -13.91 4.65
C LEU A 192 -3.66 -14.21 6.12
N THR A 193 -2.62 -14.61 6.88
CA THR A 193 -2.75 -14.91 8.30
C THR A 193 -3.43 -13.76 9.06
N GLY A 194 -4.42 -14.07 9.90
CA GLY A 194 -5.18 -13.06 10.65
C GLY A 194 -6.22 -12.29 9.83
N GLN A 195 -6.39 -12.58 8.54
CA GLN A 195 -7.40 -11.98 7.68
C GLN A 195 -8.43 -13.01 7.21
N ASP A 196 -9.58 -12.48 6.78
CA ASP A 196 -10.63 -13.29 6.16
C ASP A 196 -10.15 -13.88 4.84
N ARG A 197 -10.65 -15.08 4.54
CA ARG A 197 -10.41 -15.74 3.27
C ARG A 197 -11.18 -15.00 2.16
N LEU A 198 -10.49 -14.67 1.07
CA LEU A 198 -11.05 -13.96 -0.07
C LEU A 198 -10.87 -14.78 -1.36
N ASP A 199 -11.91 -14.83 -2.18
CA ASP A 199 -11.83 -15.47 -3.49
C ASP A 199 -10.95 -14.67 -4.45
N ILE A 200 -10.12 -15.38 -5.20
CA ILE A 200 -9.25 -14.84 -6.25
C ILE A 200 -9.64 -15.43 -7.60
N TYR A 201 -9.60 -14.59 -8.63
CA TYR A 201 -10.13 -14.92 -9.94
C TYR A 201 -9.01 -14.83 -10.98
N PRO A 202 -8.93 -15.78 -11.93
CA PRO A 202 -7.89 -15.77 -12.96
C PRO A 202 -8.07 -14.60 -13.93
N GLU A 203 -7.03 -13.81 -14.12
CA GLU A 203 -6.90 -12.87 -15.25
C GLU A 203 -6.03 -13.49 -16.37
N LYS A 204 -5.05 -14.30 -15.98
CA LYS A 204 -4.18 -15.10 -16.85
C LYS A 204 -3.86 -16.43 -16.13
N GLU A 205 -3.15 -17.33 -16.81
CA GLU A 205 -2.72 -18.62 -16.25
C GLU A 205 -2.11 -18.50 -14.85
N ASP A 206 -1.20 -17.54 -14.64
CA ASP A 206 -0.48 -17.36 -13.37
C ASP A 206 -0.81 -16.07 -12.63
N VAL A 207 -1.80 -15.31 -13.12
CA VAL A 207 -2.14 -14.00 -12.57
C VAL A 207 -3.59 -14.00 -12.14
N PHE A 208 -3.80 -13.75 -10.86
CA PHE A 208 -5.10 -13.73 -10.20
C PHE A 208 -5.38 -12.36 -9.60
N PHE A 209 -6.64 -11.99 -9.50
CA PHE A 209 -7.06 -10.72 -8.90
C PHE A 209 -8.21 -10.90 -7.91
N TYR A 210 -8.35 -9.95 -7.00
CA TYR A 210 -9.48 -9.89 -6.08
C TYR A 210 -10.58 -8.98 -6.67
N ARG A 211 -11.85 -9.36 -6.48
CA ARG A 211 -12.99 -8.51 -6.87
C ARG A 211 -13.32 -7.43 -5.83
N VAL A 212 -12.95 -7.67 -4.58
CA VAL A 212 -13.31 -6.83 -3.42
C VAL A 212 -12.21 -5.85 -3.02
N VAL A 213 -10.96 -6.10 -3.41
CA VAL A 213 -9.81 -5.25 -3.12
C VAL A 213 -8.95 -5.06 -4.38
N PRO A 214 -8.32 -3.89 -4.58
CA PRO A 214 -7.47 -3.63 -5.74
C PRO A 214 -6.09 -4.28 -5.54
N ALA A 215 -6.04 -5.60 -5.65
CA ALA A 215 -4.83 -6.41 -5.51
C ALA A 215 -4.79 -7.55 -6.53
N GLN A 216 -3.57 -8.04 -6.80
CA GLN A 216 -3.30 -9.18 -7.67
C GLN A 216 -2.28 -10.12 -7.04
N LEU A 217 -2.32 -11.38 -7.43
CA LEU A 217 -1.31 -12.37 -7.12
C LEU A 217 -0.72 -12.90 -8.42
N SER A 218 0.60 -12.86 -8.55
CA SER A 218 1.32 -13.55 -9.62
C SER A 218 2.08 -14.73 -9.05
N PHE A 219 1.93 -15.90 -9.65
CA PHE A 219 2.60 -17.12 -9.21
C PHE A 219 3.85 -17.39 -10.06
N ALA A 220 4.98 -17.66 -9.40
CA ALA A 220 6.21 -18.05 -10.07
C ALA A 220 6.30 -19.58 -10.08
N HIS A 221 6.27 -20.19 -11.27
CA HIS A 221 6.50 -21.62 -11.45
C HIS A 221 7.46 -21.86 -12.61
N GLU A 222 8.13 -23.01 -12.59
CA GLU A 222 8.92 -23.50 -13.71
C GLU A 222 8.32 -24.81 -14.24
N ASN A 223 8.14 -24.90 -15.56
CA ASN A 223 7.83 -26.14 -16.28
C ASN A 223 6.63 -26.94 -15.72
N GLY A 224 5.59 -26.26 -15.21
CA GLY A 224 4.37 -26.91 -14.72
C GLY A 224 4.46 -27.51 -13.32
N ALA A 225 5.56 -27.25 -12.60
CA ALA A 225 5.70 -27.56 -11.17
C ALA A 225 4.77 -26.68 -10.31
N PRO A 226 4.54 -27.06 -9.03
CA PRO A 226 3.92 -26.16 -8.06
C PRO A 226 4.69 -24.84 -7.96
N ALA A 227 3.98 -23.73 -7.78
CA ALA A 227 4.61 -22.41 -7.74
C ALA A 227 5.60 -22.29 -6.58
N GLU A 228 6.85 -21.93 -6.85
CA GLU A 228 7.91 -21.78 -5.84
C GLU A 228 7.71 -20.54 -4.97
N GLY A 229 6.92 -19.59 -5.47
CA GLY A 229 6.61 -18.35 -4.78
C GLY A 229 5.40 -17.65 -5.38
N LEU A 230 4.96 -16.60 -4.69
CA LEU A 230 3.97 -15.66 -5.22
C LEU A 230 4.43 -14.22 -5.02
N ILE A 231 3.87 -13.34 -5.83
CA ILE A 231 4.05 -11.89 -5.75
C ILE A 231 2.68 -11.29 -5.51
N LEU A 232 2.51 -10.59 -4.39
CA LEU A 232 1.31 -9.79 -4.10
C LEU A 232 1.51 -8.38 -4.66
N HIS A 233 0.71 -8.00 -5.65
CA HIS A 233 0.66 -6.68 -6.23
C HIS A 233 -0.48 -5.89 -5.56
N GLN A 234 -0.17 -4.89 -4.74
CA GLN A 234 -1.20 -4.11 -4.06
C GLN A 234 -0.73 -2.68 -3.78
N ASN A 235 -1.63 -1.71 -3.95
CA ASN A 235 -1.40 -0.28 -3.66
C ASN A 235 -0.23 0.37 -4.44
N GLY A 236 0.17 -0.25 -5.55
CA GLY A 236 1.31 0.14 -6.39
C GLY A 236 2.60 -0.62 -6.09
N TYR A 237 2.58 -1.69 -5.28
CA TYR A 237 3.78 -2.36 -4.77
C TYR A 237 3.70 -3.87 -4.95
N GLU A 238 4.87 -4.51 -4.92
CA GLU A 238 5.04 -5.95 -5.10
C GLU A 238 5.73 -6.57 -3.89
N GLN A 239 5.07 -7.55 -3.26
CA GLN A 239 5.61 -8.30 -2.12
C GLN A 239 5.83 -9.75 -2.51
N ILE A 240 7.06 -10.24 -2.36
CA ILE A 240 7.44 -11.59 -2.76
C ILE A 240 7.31 -12.51 -1.54
N ALA A 241 6.62 -13.64 -1.71
CA ALA A 241 6.53 -14.72 -0.74
C ALA A 241 7.09 -16.02 -1.34
N ARG A 242 7.74 -16.83 -0.52
CA ARG A 242 8.27 -18.14 -0.90
C ARG A 242 7.35 -19.24 -0.42
N ARG A 243 7.16 -20.29 -1.22
CA ARG A 243 6.40 -21.47 -0.79
C ARG A 243 7.08 -22.11 0.42
N ILE A 244 6.27 -22.51 1.40
CA ILE A 244 6.69 -23.23 2.61
C ILE A 244 5.88 -24.52 2.76
N ASP A 245 6.37 -25.40 3.65
CA ASP A 245 5.63 -26.59 4.06
C ASP A 245 4.29 -26.24 4.73
N GLU A 246 3.25 -27.04 4.47
CA GLU A 246 1.90 -26.78 4.97
C GLU A 246 1.80 -26.93 6.50
N GLY A 247 2.53 -27.89 7.08
CA GLY A 247 2.59 -28.04 8.54
C GLY A 247 3.22 -26.82 9.20
N LEU A 248 4.34 -26.35 8.65
CA LEU A 248 4.99 -25.11 9.12
C LEU A 248 4.06 -23.89 8.99
N ALA A 249 3.30 -23.80 7.90
CA ALA A 249 2.34 -22.72 7.71
C ALA A 249 1.22 -22.72 8.76
N GLN A 250 0.68 -23.91 9.06
CA GLN A 250 -0.34 -24.09 10.09
C GLN A 250 0.20 -23.74 11.49
N GLU A 251 1.44 -24.13 11.80
CA GLU A 251 2.11 -23.77 13.06
C GLU A 251 2.26 -22.25 13.21
N ILE A 252 2.74 -21.57 12.17
CA ILE A 252 2.90 -20.11 12.16
C ILE A 252 1.54 -19.40 12.34
N ALA A 253 0.52 -19.86 11.62
CA ALA A 253 -0.83 -19.29 11.71
C ALA A 253 -1.44 -19.51 13.09
N ALA A 254 -1.38 -20.73 13.63
CA ALA A 254 -1.92 -21.07 14.94
C ALA A 254 -1.23 -20.29 16.07
N GLU A 255 0.09 -20.11 15.99
CA GLU A 255 0.84 -19.30 16.95
C GLU A 255 0.42 -17.83 16.89
N LEU A 256 0.28 -17.26 15.69
CA LEU A 256 -0.18 -15.86 15.54
C LEU A 256 -1.61 -15.68 16.06
N GLU A 257 -2.52 -16.59 15.71
CA GLU A 257 -3.90 -16.57 16.21
C GLU A 257 -3.95 -16.69 17.74
N SER A 258 -3.13 -17.57 18.33
CA SER A 258 -3.01 -17.67 19.78
C SER A 258 -2.51 -16.37 20.39
N ARG A 259 -1.47 -15.76 19.80
CA ARG A 259 -0.92 -14.48 20.27
C ARG A 259 -1.94 -13.34 20.20
N ILE A 260 -2.73 -13.27 19.14
CA ILE A 260 -3.78 -12.26 19.00
C ILE A 260 -4.90 -12.50 20.02
N ARG A 261 -5.44 -13.72 20.10
CA ARG A 261 -6.54 -14.08 21.00
C ARG A 261 -6.16 -13.90 22.47
N ASP A 262 -4.98 -14.38 22.84
CA ASP A 262 -4.53 -14.41 24.23
C ASP A 262 -3.80 -13.11 24.62
N LYS A 263 -3.69 -12.14 23.68
CA LYS A 263 -2.90 -10.91 23.81
C LYS A 263 -1.51 -11.22 24.38
N ARG A 264 -0.82 -12.15 23.74
CA ARG A 264 0.50 -12.62 24.14
C ARG A 264 1.56 -12.01 23.20
N PRO A 265 2.48 -11.17 23.72
CA PRO A 265 3.58 -10.64 22.91
C PRO A 265 4.57 -11.75 22.55
N VAL A 266 5.50 -11.46 21.62
CA VAL A 266 6.66 -12.33 21.41
C VAL A 266 7.51 -12.43 22.69
N ALA A 267 8.24 -13.53 22.84
CA ALA A 267 9.12 -13.71 23.98
C ALA A 267 10.17 -12.57 24.07
N GLY A 268 10.27 -11.94 25.24
CA GLY A 268 11.19 -10.83 25.48
C GLY A 268 10.79 -9.50 24.81
N SER A 269 9.56 -9.38 24.31
CA SER A 269 9.07 -8.19 23.62
C SER A 269 9.22 -6.90 24.44
N GLU A 270 8.87 -6.93 25.72
CA GLU A 270 8.99 -5.77 26.62
C GLU A 270 10.44 -5.30 26.77
N ALA A 271 11.37 -6.23 27.02
CA ALA A 271 12.79 -5.90 27.12
C ALA A 271 13.33 -5.34 25.79
N ARG A 272 12.85 -5.85 24.65
CA ARG A 272 13.20 -5.36 23.32
C ARG A 272 12.66 -3.95 23.07
N LEU A 273 11.42 -3.67 23.49
CA LEU A 273 10.84 -2.33 23.42
C LEU A 273 11.67 -1.33 24.21
N LEU A 274 11.95 -1.64 25.49
CA LEU A 274 12.70 -0.71 26.36
C LEU A 274 14.12 -0.45 25.84
N SER A 275 14.79 -1.49 25.34
CA SER A 275 16.08 -1.35 24.65
C SER A 275 15.97 -0.44 23.42
N LEU A 276 14.93 -0.61 22.61
CA LEU A 276 14.71 0.21 21.40
C LEU A 276 14.42 1.67 21.75
N ILE A 277 13.68 1.94 22.84
CA ILE A 277 13.41 3.30 23.31
C ILE A 277 14.70 3.97 23.82
N ASP A 278 15.54 3.24 24.57
CA ASP A 278 16.83 3.77 25.05
C ASP A 278 17.77 4.11 23.89
N GLU A 279 17.91 3.19 22.93
CA GLU A 279 18.67 3.39 21.69
C GLU A 279 18.14 4.62 20.93
N ALA A 280 16.81 4.75 20.82
CA ALA A 280 16.17 5.88 20.16
C ALA A 280 16.37 7.21 20.87
N ALA A 281 16.33 7.22 22.21
CA ALA A 281 16.57 8.42 23.02
C ALA A 281 18.03 8.88 22.93
N ARG A 282 19.00 7.95 22.84
CA ARG A 282 20.40 8.29 22.58
C ARG A 282 20.65 8.72 21.14
N GLY A 283 19.82 8.22 20.20
CA GLY A 283 20.05 8.31 18.77
C GLY A 283 21.12 7.34 18.27
N GLU A 284 21.46 6.34 19.08
CA GLU A 284 22.49 5.33 18.85
C GLU A 284 21.83 3.95 18.85
N TYR A 285 21.65 3.39 17.66
CA TYR A 285 20.95 2.11 17.46
C TYR A 285 21.92 0.97 17.21
N ASP A 286 21.62 -0.21 17.75
CA ASP A 286 22.30 -1.44 17.35
C ASP A 286 21.71 -1.97 16.04
N LEU A 287 22.27 -1.50 14.93
CA LEU A 287 21.82 -1.85 13.58
C LEU A 287 21.99 -3.33 13.26
N GLY A 288 22.86 -4.07 13.98
CA GLY A 288 23.02 -5.52 13.81
C GLY A 288 21.76 -6.30 14.23
N ARG A 289 20.92 -5.69 15.08
CA ARG A 289 19.64 -6.25 15.52
C ARG A 289 18.48 -5.95 14.59
N MET A 290 18.72 -5.28 13.47
CA MET A 290 17.69 -4.89 12.50
C MET A 290 17.94 -5.58 11.15
N THR A 291 16.86 -5.82 10.42
CA THR A 291 16.98 -6.16 8.99
C THR A 291 17.56 -4.98 8.22
N GLU A 292 18.26 -5.24 7.11
CA GLU A 292 18.91 -4.17 6.35
C GLU A 292 17.95 -3.03 5.91
N PRO A 293 16.68 -3.29 5.52
CA PRO A 293 15.72 -2.22 5.25
C PRO A 293 15.46 -1.34 6.49
N LEU A 294 15.17 -1.95 7.64
CA LEU A 294 14.91 -1.20 8.86
C LEU A 294 16.15 -0.44 9.35
N ALA A 295 17.34 -1.07 9.31
CA ALA A 295 18.59 -0.43 9.70
C ALA A 295 18.88 0.84 8.87
N ALA A 296 18.57 0.80 7.56
CA ALA A 296 18.72 1.94 6.68
C ALA A 296 17.73 3.07 7.05
N ALA A 297 16.45 2.75 7.26
CA ALA A 297 15.45 3.71 7.70
C ALA A 297 15.79 4.34 9.06
N THR A 298 16.26 3.53 10.02
CA THR A 298 16.68 3.99 11.34
C THR A 298 17.85 4.97 11.26
N ARG A 299 18.87 4.73 10.44
CA ARG A 299 19.99 5.69 10.26
C ARG A 299 19.51 7.07 9.80
N GLU A 300 18.49 7.13 8.95
CA GLU A 300 17.97 8.41 8.45
C GLU A 300 17.05 9.10 9.45
N GLN A 301 16.20 8.34 10.14
CA GLN A 301 15.18 8.89 11.04
C GLN A 301 15.69 9.09 12.48
N ALA A 302 16.83 8.50 12.84
CA ALA A 302 17.38 8.49 14.21
C ALA A 302 17.37 9.88 14.87
N GLN A 303 17.83 10.92 14.16
CA GLN A 303 17.90 12.28 14.72
C GLN A 303 16.51 12.91 14.92
N LYS A 304 15.58 12.63 14.02
CA LYS A 304 14.20 13.11 14.15
C LYS A 304 13.50 12.40 15.31
N ILE A 305 13.61 11.08 15.36
CA ILE A 305 13.05 10.26 16.46
C ILE A 305 13.64 10.73 17.78
N LYS A 306 14.96 10.93 17.87
CA LYS A 306 15.61 11.49 19.06
C LYS A 306 15.03 12.84 19.46
N ALA A 307 14.91 13.78 18.52
CA ALA A 307 14.36 15.11 18.80
C ALA A 307 12.89 15.06 19.25
N ASP A 308 12.10 14.13 18.72
CA ASP A 308 10.72 13.92 19.14
C ASP A 308 10.65 13.28 20.54
N LEU A 309 11.56 12.36 20.88
CA LEU A 309 11.68 11.79 22.22
C LEU A 309 12.21 12.77 23.26
N GLU A 310 13.12 13.67 22.89
CA GLU A 310 13.58 14.76 23.76
C GLU A 310 12.41 15.70 24.15
N LYS A 311 11.47 15.96 23.24
CA LYS A 311 10.25 16.71 23.54
C LYS A 311 9.28 15.91 24.43
N ALA A 312 9.12 14.63 24.13
CA ALA A 312 8.27 13.72 24.89
C ALA A 312 8.74 13.57 26.36
N GLY A 313 10.04 13.67 26.60
CA GLY A 313 10.66 13.56 27.92
C GLY A 313 10.93 12.10 28.31
N PRO A 314 11.25 11.81 29.58
CA PRO A 314 11.52 10.45 30.04
C PRO A 314 10.27 9.56 30.03
N VAL A 315 10.46 8.26 29.79
CA VAL A 315 9.41 7.25 29.93
C VAL A 315 8.94 7.18 31.39
N LYS A 316 7.63 7.26 31.60
CA LYS A 316 6.96 7.06 32.90
C LYS A 316 6.34 5.68 33.03
N GLY A 317 6.01 5.03 31.92
CA GLY A 317 5.50 3.66 31.90
C GLY A 317 5.12 3.20 30.51
N HIS A 318 4.75 1.93 30.40
CA HIS A 318 4.30 1.31 29.15
C HIS A 318 3.25 0.25 29.43
N VAL A 319 2.37 0.02 28.46
CA VAL A 319 1.28 -0.96 28.53
C VAL A 319 1.24 -1.73 27.23
N PHE A 320 1.29 -3.06 27.32
CA PHE A 320 1.04 -3.91 26.15
C PHE A 320 -0.44 -3.90 25.78
N LYS A 321 -0.75 -3.55 24.53
CA LYS A 321 -2.13 -3.43 24.04
C LYS A 321 -2.62 -4.69 23.35
N GLY A 322 -1.71 -5.45 22.76
CA GLY A 322 -2.03 -6.67 22.04
C GLY A 322 -1.14 -6.87 20.82
N VAL A 323 -1.52 -7.85 20.02
CA VAL A 323 -0.86 -8.18 18.76
C VAL A 323 -1.79 -7.76 17.62
N SER A 324 -1.26 -7.06 16.61
CA SER A 324 -2.03 -6.69 15.42
C SER A 324 -2.33 -7.93 14.56
N PRO A 325 -3.32 -7.87 13.65
CA PRO A 325 -3.59 -8.98 12.70
C PRO A 325 -2.36 -9.39 11.89
N GLU A 326 -1.45 -8.45 11.62
CA GLU A 326 -0.20 -8.66 10.90
C GLU A 326 0.96 -9.13 11.81
N GLY A 327 0.70 -9.39 13.10
CA GLY A 327 1.67 -9.95 14.04
C GLY A 327 2.55 -8.96 14.78
N TRP A 328 2.24 -7.66 14.71
CA TRP A 328 3.00 -6.62 15.40
C TRP A 328 2.64 -6.59 16.86
N ASP A 329 3.65 -6.56 17.73
CA ASP A 329 3.43 -6.27 19.13
C ASP A 329 3.19 -4.77 19.30
N VAL A 330 2.08 -4.41 19.93
CA VAL A 330 1.63 -3.02 20.09
C VAL A 330 1.72 -2.62 21.56
N TYR A 331 2.41 -1.51 21.82
CA TYR A 331 2.56 -0.91 23.12
C TYR A 331 2.09 0.55 23.09
N GLU A 332 1.45 0.96 24.18
CA GLU A 332 1.32 2.37 24.54
C GLU A 332 2.45 2.71 25.51
N VAL A 333 3.22 3.74 25.21
CA VAL A 333 4.34 4.22 26.01
C VAL A 333 4.01 5.63 26.48
N VAL A 334 3.93 5.78 27.80
CA VAL A 334 3.66 7.04 28.47
C VAL A 334 5.00 7.72 28.72
N PHE A 335 5.24 8.83 28.02
CA PHE A 335 6.34 9.74 28.31
C PHE A 335 5.83 10.86 29.22
N GLU A 336 6.74 11.71 29.72
CA GLU A 336 6.40 12.80 30.62
C GLU A 336 5.42 13.81 30.00
N ASN A 337 5.60 14.14 28.72
CA ASN A 337 4.83 15.17 28.01
C ASN A 337 3.92 14.61 26.91
N GLU A 338 4.09 13.34 26.52
CA GLU A 338 3.36 12.74 25.39
C GLU A 338 3.00 11.29 25.66
N LEU A 339 1.93 10.82 25.00
CA LEU A 339 1.59 9.41 24.89
C LEU A 339 1.93 8.97 23.46
N MET A 340 2.64 7.85 23.32
CA MET A 340 3.01 7.33 22.00
C MET A 340 2.62 5.86 21.86
N GLU A 341 2.22 5.48 20.65
CA GLU A 341 2.07 4.09 20.26
C GLU A 341 3.37 3.61 19.61
N TRP A 342 3.89 2.51 20.14
CA TRP A 342 5.07 1.82 19.64
C TRP A 342 4.65 0.45 19.13
N ARG A 343 5.03 0.13 17.90
CA ARG A 343 4.80 -1.19 17.31
C ARG A 343 6.09 -1.72 16.74
N PHE A 344 6.31 -3.03 16.83
CA PHE A 344 7.39 -3.66 16.09
C PHE A 344 7.05 -5.10 15.74
N THR A 345 7.80 -5.64 14.79
CA THR A 345 7.77 -7.05 14.42
C THR A 345 9.19 -7.58 14.24
N LEU A 346 9.35 -8.90 14.36
CA LEU A 346 10.62 -9.59 14.24
C LEU A 346 10.67 -10.44 12.96
N ALA A 347 11.83 -10.51 12.34
CA ALA A 347 12.13 -11.50 11.33
C ALA A 347 12.35 -12.88 11.99
N GLU A 348 12.43 -13.92 11.16
CA GLU A 348 12.70 -15.30 11.59
C GLU A 348 13.99 -15.43 12.40
N ASP A 349 15.01 -14.64 12.09
CA ASP A 349 16.29 -14.62 12.79
C ASP A 349 16.26 -13.80 14.10
N GLY A 350 15.10 -13.29 14.51
CA GLY A 350 14.89 -12.54 15.74
C GLY A 350 15.36 -11.08 15.69
N ARG A 351 15.80 -10.59 14.52
CA ARG A 351 16.05 -9.16 14.27
C ARG A 351 14.75 -8.41 14.07
N PHE A 352 14.75 -7.11 14.35
CA PHE A 352 13.61 -6.25 14.01
C PHE A 352 13.45 -6.17 12.49
N SER A 353 12.29 -6.60 12.00
CA SER A 353 11.90 -6.49 10.59
C SER A 353 11.09 -5.23 10.32
N GLY A 354 10.46 -4.67 11.35
CA GLY A 354 9.76 -3.38 11.27
C GLY A 354 9.59 -2.76 12.66
N ALA A 355 9.59 -1.43 12.71
CA ALA A 355 9.28 -0.65 13.90
C ALA A 355 8.48 0.60 13.49
N TRP A 356 7.50 0.97 14.30
CA TRP A 356 6.60 2.09 14.04
C TRP A 356 6.37 2.87 15.33
N ILE A 357 6.48 4.19 15.27
CA ILE A 357 6.28 5.08 16.41
C ILE A 357 5.35 6.21 15.95
N ARG A 358 4.29 6.46 16.71
CA ARG A 358 3.44 7.63 16.49
C ARG A 358 2.95 8.23 17.80
N PRO A 359 2.85 9.56 17.90
CA PRO A 359 2.10 10.20 18.98
C PRO A 359 0.63 9.78 18.95
N LEU A 360 0.03 9.62 20.13
CA LEU A 360 -1.40 9.45 20.33
C LEU A 360 -2.01 10.78 20.77
N PRO A 361 -3.27 11.07 20.37
CA PRO A 361 -3.95 12.33 20.64
C PRO A 361 -4.30 12.54 22.12
#